data_AF-A0A353SBR5-F1
#
_entry.id   AF-A0A353SBR5-F1
#
_cell.length_a   1.000
_cell.length_b   1.000
_cell.length_c   1.000
_cell.angle_alpha   90.00
_cell.angle_beta   90.00
_cell.angle_gamma   90.00
#
_symmetry.space_group_name_H-M   'P 1'
#
loop_
_entity.id
_entity.type
_entity.pdbx_description
1 polymer ?
#
loop_
_entity_poly.entity_id
_entity_poly.type
_entity_poly.pdbx_seq_one_letter_code
_entity_poly.pdbx_strand_id
1 'polypeptide(L)'
;MPLTQPAQPPKAEPEKKDEAPAPAKPAKEEAKPKDDPVPVVWKDPQVQPEVKAEPKKEEPPKEEPKKTEPPKQEEPAKPEPPKEEAPKEVQHSEEYTRSVKQMQGGANISEETFNEDKKKVLAIIENLDEIMKKNDYKAWLTYLDDESIKYWSQRSNLQKVSKRLPIKGVQINSMEDYFKYIFIPSRSGHKVDEIRYLTETSVKAVQVKKDEDGTIQGDTVYYNLRKINGQWKLHLPTL
;
A
#
# COMPACT_ATOMS: atom_id res chain seq x y z
N MET A 1 39.92 51.28 -51.51
CA MET A 1 38.77 50.38 -51.77
C MET A 1 37.93 50.30 -50.48
N PRO A 2 36.65 49.88 -50.52
CA PRO A 2 35.46 50.66 -50.13
C PRO A 2 35.30 50.82 -48.60
N LEU A 3 34.93 51.99 -48.08
CA LEU A 3 33.59 52.61 -47.96
C LEU A 3 32.69 52.06 -46.82
N THR A 4 32.35 53.01 -45.93
CA THR A 4 31.07 53.17 -45.22
C THR A 4 30.94 52.67 -43.78
N GLN A 5 30.42 53.60 -42.97
CA GLN A 5 30.19 53.61 -41.52
C GLN A 5 28.78 53.05 -41.15
N PRO A 6 28.41 52.95 -39.85
CA PRO A 6 27.31 52.08 -39.40
C PRO A 6 25.91 52.68 -39.54
N ALA A 7 24.88 51.82 -39.41
CA ALA A 7 23.49 52.22 -39.27
C ALA A 7 22.84 51.59 -38.02
N GLN A 8 22.15 52.44 -37.25
CA GLN A 8 21.31 52.12 -36.09
C GLN A 8 19.89 51.70 -36.52
N PRO A 9 19.03 51.17 -35.62
CA PRO A 9 17.81 50.45 -36.00
C PRO A 9 16.55 51.35 -36.10
N PRO A 10 15.52 50.88 -36.84
CA PRO A 10 14.11 51.15 -36.55
C PRO A 10 13.43 49.88 -35.98
N LYS A 11 12.60 49.88 -34.94
CA LYS A 11 11.49 50.77 -34.50
C LYS A 11 10.13 50.44 -35.13
N ALA A 12 9.26 49.89 -34.28
CA ALA A 12 7.79 49.91 -34.28
C ALA A 12 6.98 49.24 -35.42
N GLU A 13 6.06 48.40 -34.94
CA GLU A 13 4.70 48.11 -35.43
C GLU A 13 4.05 49.10 -36.41
N PRO A 14 3.10 48.59 -37.20
CA PRO A 14 1.74 49.11 -36.98
C PRO A 14 0.68 48.03 -36.77
N GLU A 15 -0.12 48.26 -35.74
CA GLU A 15 -1.45 47.71 -35.51
C GLU A 15 -2.35 47.91 -36.75
N LYS A 16 -3.16 46.90 -37.11
CA LYS A 16 -4.40 47.12 -37.86
C LYS A 16 -5.56 46.37 -37.21
N LYS A 17 -6.49 47.15 -36.67
CA LYS A 17 -7.86 46.76 -36.30
C LYS A 17 -8.73 46.62 -37.57
N ASP A 18 -10.03 46.39 -37.32
CA ASP A 18 -11.12 45.94 -38.20
C ASP A 18 -11.13 44.41 -38.37
N GLU A 19 -12.20 43.68 -38.01
CA GLU A 19 -13.61 44.09 -37.89
C GLU A 19 -14.33 43.32 -36.77
N ALA A 20 -15.27 43.97 -36.09
CA ALA A 20 -16.30 43.33 -35.27
C ALA A 20 -17.59 44.16 -35.39
N PRO A 21 -18.76 43.51 -35.53
CA PRO A 21 -19.67 43.56 -34.38
C PRO A 21 -20.61 42.34 -34.20
N ALA A 22 -20.57 41.79 -32.98
CA ALA A 22 -21.77 41.47 -32.20
C ALA A 22 -22.76 40.42 -32.80
N PRO A 23 -23.99 40.25 -32.27
CA PRO A 23 -24.17 39.27 -31.18
C PRO A 23 -25.32 38.27 -31.39
N ALA A 24 -25.18 37.06 -30.83
CA ALA A 24 -26.28 36.10 -30.70
C ALA A 24 -26.59 35.79 -29.21
N LYS A 25 -27.66 36.41 -28.71
CA LYS A 25 -28.48 36.01 -27.56
C LYS A 25 -29.94 35.87 -28.09
N PRO A 26 -30.96 35.49 -27.28
CA PRO A 26 -31.11 34.25 -26.51
C PRO A 26 -32.51 33.60 -26.69
N ALA A 27 -32.65 32.30 -26.43
CA ALA A 27 -33.92 31.62 -26.06
C ALA A 27 -33.55 30.32 -25.29
N LYS A 28 -34.13 29.96 -24.13
CA LYS A 28 -35.53 29.51 -23.87
C LYS A 28 -35.93 28.33 -24.79
N GLU A 29 -36.48 27.22 -24.31
CA GLU A 29 -37.25 26.99 -23.07
C GLU A 29 -37.19 25.50 -22.62
N GLU A 30 -37.16 25.27 -21.29
CA GLU A 30 -37.93 24.27 -20.55
C GLU A 30 -38.17 22.83 -21.09
N ALA A 31 -37.60 21.82 -20.40
CA ALA A 31 -38.34 20.61 -19.97
C ALA A 31 -37.50 19.74 -18.99
N LYS A 32 -38.02 19.52 -17.79
CA LYS A 32 -37.64 18.42 -16.87
C LYS A 32 -38.96 17.67 -16.58
N PRO A 33 -39.00 16.34 -16.67
CA PRO A 33 -39.00 15.57 -15.42
C PRO A 33 -38.17 14.27 -15.53
N LYS A 34 -37.43 13.92 -14.47
CA LYS A 34 -37.70 12.77 -13.57
C LYS A 34 -37.74 11.40 -14.27
N ASP A 35 -36.71 10.61 -13.99
CA ASP A 35 -36.81 9.16 -13.95
C ASP A 35 -36.42 8.76 -12.51
N ASP A 36 -37.35 8.15 -11.78
CA ASP A 36 -37.25 7.84 -10.36
C ASP A 36 -36.67 6.42 -10.17
N PRO A 37 -35.57 6.22 -9.41
CA PRO A 37 -35.18 4.88 -8.99
C PRO A 37 -36.21 4.36 -7.96
N VAL A 38 -36.93 3.32 -8.36
CA VAL A 38 -38.04 2.69 -7.65
C VAL A 38 -37.63 2.19 -6.25
N PRO A 39 -38.42 2.42 -5.19
CA PRO A 39 -38.12 1.90 -3.85
C PRO A 39 -38.50 0.42 -3.72
N VAL A 40 -37.59 -0.41 -3.20
CA VAL A 40 -37.89 -1.79 -2.79
C VAL A 40 -37.68 -1.94 -1.29
N VAL A 41 -38.81 -2.01 -0.58
CA VAL A 41 -38.94 -2.41 0.84
C VAL A 41 -39.62 -3.79 0.86
N TRP A 42 -39.74 -4.39 2.06
CA TRP A 42 -40.45 -5.64 2.37
C TRP A 42 -39.64 -6.92 2.02
N LYS A 43 -39.55 -7.96 2.87
CA LYS A 43 -40.32 -8.32 4.08
C LYS A 43 -39.46 -9.09 5.11
N ASP A 44 -39.75 -8.87 6.39
CA ASP A 44 -39.57 -9.85 7.48
C ASP A 44 -40.32 -11.15 7.19
N PRO A 45 -39.84 -12.29 7.72
CA PRO A 45 -40.75 -13.09 8.53
C PRO A 45 -40.13 -13.55 9.87
N GLN A 46 -40.84 -13.28 10.96
CA GLN A 46 -40.59 -13.88 12.28
C GLN A 46 -40.95 -15.37 12.29
N VAL A 47 -40.13 -16.20 12.94
CA VAL A 47 -40.60 -17.38 13.69
C VAL A 47 -39.79 -17.55 14.98
N GLN A 48 -40.47 -17.48 16.12
CA GLN A 48 -40.11 -18.05 17.42
C GLN A 48 -40.98 -19.31 17.61
N PRO A 49 -40.64 -20.35 18.43
CA PRO A 49 -40.31 -20.15 19.86
C PRO A 49 -39.32 -21.14 20.54
N GLU A 50 -38.89 -20.77 21.76
CA GLU A 50 -38.86 -21.55 23.04
C GLU A 50 -38.52 -23.08 22.97
N VAL A 51 -37.66 -23.67 23.82
CA VAL A 51 -37.94 -24.08 25.21
C VAL A 51 -36.66 -24.62 25.92
N LYS A 52 -36.22 -23.93 27.00
CA LYS A 52 -35.92 -24.45 28.36
C LYS A 52 -35.10 -25.76 28.56
N ALA A 53 -33.91 -25.67 29.20
CA ALA A 53 -33.51 -26.53 30.34
C ALA A 53 -32.17 -26.11 31.02
N GLU A 54 -32.26 -25.70 32.29
CA GLU A 54 -31.23 -25.79 33.34
C GLU A 54 -31.54 -27.03 34.24
N PRO A 55 -30.74 -27.44 35.26
CA PRO A 55 -29.28 -27.44 35.47
C PRO A 55 -28.80 -28.82 36.06
N LYS A 56 -27.85 -28.83 37.03
CA LYS A 56 -27.35 -29.97 37.90
C LYS A 56 -26.34 -30.95 37.24
N LYS A 57 -25.36 -31.56 37.94
CA LYS A 57 -24.89 -31.63 39.36
C LYS A 57 -23.37 -32.00 39.35
N GLU A 58 -22.44 -31.46 40.17
CA GLU A 58 -21.93 -32.03 41.46
C GLU A 58 -21.74 -33.58 41.40
N GLU A 59 -20.61 -34.24 41.73
CA GLU A 59 -19.49 -33.96 42.68
C GLU A 59 -18.18 -34.76 42.32
N PRO A 60 -17.04 -34.58 43.05
CA PRO A 60 -15.76 -35.27 42.86
C PRO A 60 -15.59 -36.52 43.78
N PRO A 61 -14.43 -36.79 44.39
CA PRO A 61 -13.21 -37.43 43.85
C PRO A 61 -13.02 -38.88 44.36
N LYS A 62 -11.91 -39.55 44.01
CA LYS A 62 -11.40 -40.68 44.82
C LYS A 62 -9.88 -40.78 44.84
N GLU A 63 -9.35 -41.03 46.04
CA GLU A 63 -7.94 -41.02 46.41
C GLU A 63 -7.07 -42.17 45.85
N GLU A 64 -5.77 -41.90 45.92
CA GLU A 64 -4.58 -42.78 46.06
C GLU A 64 -4.72 -43.94 47.10
N PRO A 65 -3.71 -44.80 47.42
CA PRO A 65 -2.27 -44.77 47.09
C PRO A 65 -1.54 -46.11 46.77
N LYS A 66 -0.32 -46.02 46.18
CA LYS A 66 0.96 -46.50 46.81
C LYS A 66 2.20 -46.47 45.88
N LYS A 67 3.13 -45.58 46.24
CA LYS A 67 4.50 -45.89 46.74
C LYS A 67 5.38 -46.91 45.95
N THR A 68 6.44 -46.41 45.30
CA THR A 68 7.87 -46.61 45.72
C THR A 68 8.83 -45.74 44.88
N GLU A 69 9.93 -45.31 45.51
CA GLU A 69 11.04 -44.52 44.93
C GLU A 69 12.35 -44.94 45.69
N PRO A 70 13.55 -44.45 45.34
CA PRO A 70 14.54 -44.91 44.32
C PRO A 70 15.70 -45.73 44.99
N PRO A 71 17.00 -45.82 44.56
CA PRO A 71 17.69 -45.29 43.37
C PRO A 71 18.81 -46.16 42.69
N LYS A 72 19.36 -45.59 41.59
CA LYS A 72 20.80 -45.55 41.17
C LYS A 72 21.51 -46.80 40.59
N GLN A 73 21.96 -46.69 39.32
CA GLN A 73 23.31 -47.12 38.93
C GLN A 73 23.87 -46.46 37.64
N GLU A 74 25.12 -45.98 37.73
CA GLU A 74 26.10 -45.77 36.66
C GLU A 74 26.84 -47.10 36.34
N GLU A 75 27.51 -47.38 35.22
CA GLU A 75 27.84 -46.73 33.92
C GLU A 75 28.18 -47.92 32.93
N PRO A 76 28.78 -47.81 31.71
CA PRO A 76 29.24 -46.64 30.96
C PRO A 76 28.83 -46.57 29.46
N ALA A 77 29.21 -45.46 28.81
CA ALA A 77 28.90 -45.16 27.41
C ALA A 77 29.54 -46.09 26.36
N LYS A 78 28.78 -46.38 25.30
CA LYS A 78 29.28 -46.79 23.98
C LYS A 78 28.92 -45.70 22.97
N PRO A 79 29.86 -45.20 22.15
CA PRO A 79 29.54 -44.15 21.19
C PRO A 79 28.67 -44.70 20.06
N GLU A 80 27.39 -44.30 20.03
CA GLU A 80 26.57 -44.40 18.82
C GLU A 80 27.09 -43.40 17.77
N PRO A 81 27.01 -43.76 16.46
CA PRO A 81 27.43 -42.85 15.40
C PRO A 81 26.54 -41.59 15.41
N PRO A 82 27.06 -40.42 15.00
CA PRO A 82 26.30 -39.18 15.00
C PRO A 82 24.97 -39.34 14.25
N LYS A 83 23.88 -39.28 15.01
CA LYS A 83 22.53 -39.18 14.47
C LYS A 83 22.44 -37.82 13.79
N GLU A 84 22.48 -37.84 12.47
CA GLU A 84 22.29 -36.66 11.62
C GLU A 84 21.03 -35.92 12.10
N GLU A 85 21.23 -34.76 12.72
CA GLU A 85 20.11 -33.93 13.18
C GLU A 85 19.39 -33.40 11.94
N ALA A 86 18.31 -34.10 11.57
CA ALA A 86 17.32 -33.58 10.66
C ALA A 86 16.99 -32.14 11.08
N PRO A 87 17.04 -31.15 10.17
CA PRO A 87 16.84 -29.76 10.54
C PRO A 87 15.57 -29.61 11.36
N LYS A 88 15.68 -28.98 12.54
CA LYS A 88 14.51 -28.50 13.27
C LYS A 88 13.79 -27.54 12.34
N GLU A 89 12.70 -28.01 11.77
CA GLU A 89 11.78 -27.19 11.00
C GLU A 89 11.17 -26.17 11.97
N VAL A 90 11.80 -24.99 12.03
CA VAL A 90 11.30 -23.86 12.79
C VAL A 90 9.93 -23.54 12.17
N GLN A 91 8.87 -23.73 12.95
CA GLN A 91 7.50 -23.45 12.52
C GLN A 91 7.32 -21.94 12.39
N HIS A 92 7.78 -21.41 11.26
CA HIS A 92 7.57 -20.03 10.90
C HIS A 92 6.10 -19.76 10.63
N SER A 93 5.65 -18.54 10.93
CA SER A 93 4.31 -18.11 10.58
C SER A 93 4.04 -18.25 9.07
N GLU A 94 2.79 -18.57 8.71
CA GLU A 94 2.37 -18.62 7.30
C GLU A 94 2.61 -17.29 6.59
N GLU A 95 2.42 -16.18 7.30
CA GLU A 95 2.68 -14.83 6.79
C GLU A 95 4.16 -14.65 6.43
N TYR A 96 5.08 -14.96 7.34
CA TYR A 96 6.52 -14.92 7.07
C TYR A 96 6.86 -15.76 5.84
N THR A 97 6.38 -17.00 5.81
CA THR A 97 6.66 -17.96 4.73
C THR A 97 6.21 -17.43 3.37
N ARG A 98 4.98 -16.90 3.29
CA ARG A 98 4.43 -16.26 2.08
C ARG A 98 5.23 -15.01 1.68
N SER A 99 5.78 -14.31 2.65
CA SER A 99 6.47 -13.03 2.45
C SER A 99 7.92 -13.17 2.02
N VAL A 100 8.62 -14.24 2.41
CA VAL A 100 9.97 -14.57 1.93
C VAL A 100 9.98 -15.44 0.67
N LYS A 101 8.87 -16.16 0.37
CA LYS A 101 8.74 -17.05 -0.80
C LYS A 101 9.08 -16.40 -2.15
N GLN A 102 8.89 -15.08 -2.29
CA GLN A 102 9.16 -14.34 -3.54
C GLN A 102 10.46 -13.52 -3.47
N MET A 103 11.27 -13.69 -2.42
CA MET A 103 12.53 -12.97 -2.26
C MET A 103 13.58 -13.47 -3.26
N GLN A 104 14.23 -12.53 -3.93
CA GLN A 104 15.35 -12.76 -4.85
C GLN A 104 16.67 -12.57 -4.10
N GLY A 105 17.68 -13.37 -4.45
CA GLY A 105 19.03 -13.30 -3.86
C GLY A 105 19.35 -14.40 -2.85
N GLY A 106 18.40 -15.26 -2.46
CA GLY A 106 18.66 -16.43 -1.61
C GLY A 106 18.99 -16.13 -0.14
N ALA A 107 18.91 -14.86 0.27
CA ALA A 107 19.09 -14.45 1.66
C ALA A 107 17.95 -14.97 2.55
N ASN A 108 18.29 -15.29 3.81
CA ASN A 108 17.34 -15.74 4.81
C ASN A 108 17.20 -14.66 5.88
N ILE A 109 16.09 -13.92 5.86
CA ILE A 109 15.78 -12.88 6.85
C ILE A 109 15.12 -13.56 8.04
N SER A 110 15.60 -13.36 9.28
CA SER A 110 14.96 -13.98 10.44
C SER A 110 13.52 -13.48 10.65
N GLU A 111 12.67 -14.32 11.25
CA GLU A 111 11.28 -13.94 11.57
C GLU A 111 11.20 -12.76 12.57
N GLU A 112 12.23 -12.57 13.40
CA GLU A 112 12.39 -11.39 14.25
C GLU A 112 12.60 -10.12 13.41
N THR A 113 13.56 -10.12 12.48
CA THR A 113 13.80 -9.00 11.56
C THR A 113 12.58 -8.74 10.66
N PHE A 114 11.89 -9.80 10.21
CA PHE A 114 10.63 -9.69 9.47
C PHE A 114 9.58 -8.90 10.27
N ASN A 115 9.32 -9.27 11.52
CA ASN A 115 8.33 -8.63 12.37
C ASN A 115 8.71 -7.19 12.73
N GLU A 116 10.00 -6.93 12.99
CA GLU A 116 10.53 -5.58 13.18
C GLU A 116 10.32 -4.69 11.96
N ASP A 117 10.73 -5.14 10.77
CA ASP A 117 10.61 -4.36 9.55
C ASP A 117 9.15 -4.22 9.11
N LYS A 118 8.29 -5.22 9.32
CA LYS A 118 6.83 -5.10 9.18
C LYS A 118 6.30 -3.96 10.05
N LYS A 119 6.63 -3.94 11.35
CA LYS A 119 6.18 -2.88 12.28
C LYS A 119 6.68 -1.49 11.86
N LYS A 120 7.95 -1.38 11.41
CA LYS A 120 8.53 -0.12 10.91
C LYS A 120 7.83 0.37 9.63
N VAL A 121 7.56 -0.53 8.67
CA VAL A 121 6.88 -0.22 7.42
C VAL A 121 5.42 0.17 7.63
N LEU A 122 4.69 -0.53 8.50
CA LEU A 122 3.30 -0.19 8.84
C LEU A 122 3.22 1.20 9.49
N ALA A 123 4.08 1.52 10.46
CA ALA A 123 4.12 2.85 11.07
C ALA A 123 4.43 3.97 10.06
N ILE A 124 5.28 3.70 9.06
CA ILE A 124 5.53 4.64 7.95
C ILE A 124 4.26 4.85 7.10
N ILE A 125 3.49 3.78 6.86
CA ILE A 125 2.24 3.86 6.08
C ILE A 125 1.15 4.62 6.85
N GLU A 126 1.05 4.44 8.17
CA GLU A 126 0.14 5.23 9.03
C GLU A 126 0.51 6.73 9.01
N ASN A 127 1.79 7.06 9.14
CA ASN A 127 2.27 8.44 8.99
C ASN A 127 2.00 9.01 7.59
N LEU A 128 2.15 8.20 6.54
CA LEU A 128 1.83 8.59 5.16
C LEU A 128 0.33 8.85 4.98
N ASP A 129 -0.56 8.08 5.62
CA ASP A 129 -2.01 8.31 5.59
C ASP A 129 -2.38 9.66 6.25
N GLU A 130 -1.78 10.01 7.39
CA GLU A 130 -1.92 11.35 7.97
C GLU A 130 -1.44 12.46 7.02
N ILE A 131 -0.30 12.26 6.36
CA ILE A 131 0.29 13.21 5.40
C ILE A 131 -0.62 13.39 4.17
N MET A 132 -1.20 12.30 3.67
CA MET A 132 -2.17 12.34 2.56
C MET A 132 -3.45 13.09 2.97
N LYS A 133 -3.99 12.83 4.17
CA LYS A 133 -5.14 13.58 4.72
C LYS A 133 -4.87 15.09 4.84
N LYS A 134 -3.67 15.45 5.32
CA LYS A 134 -3.22 16.85 5.46
C LYS A 134 -2.78 17.48 4.12
N ASN A 135 -2.69 16.71 3.03
CA ASN A 135 -2.10 17.11 1.74
C ASN A 135 -0.68 17.70 1.87
N ASP A 136 0.11 17.24 2.86
CA ASP A 136 1.42 17.80 3.16
C ASP A 136 2.51 17.23 2.23
N TYR A 137 2.66 17.88 1.08
CA TYR A 137 3.68 17.56 0.09
C TYR A 137 5.11 17.62 0.66
N LYS A 138 5.41 18.53 1.59
CA LYS A 138 6.77 18.67 2.16
C LYS A 138 7.10 17.50 3.06
N ALA A 139 6.15 17.08 3.90
CA ALA A 139 6.30 15.86 4.69
C ALA A 139 6.38 14.61 3.81
N TRP A 140 5.59 14.51 2.73
CA TRP A 140 5.67 13.38 1.80
C TRP A 140 7.05 13.22 1.15
N LEU A 141 7.70 14.33 0.76
CA LEU A 141 9.03 14.29 0.16
C LEU A 141 10.10 13.65 1.06
N THR A 142 10.01 13.74 2.39
CA THR A 142 11.04 13.18 3.29
C THR A 142 11.02 11.65 3.33
N TYR A 143 9.87 11.05 3.07
CA TYR A 143 9.70 9.59 2.98
C TYR A 143 10.14 9.02 1.63
N LEU A 144 10.30 9.83 0.58
CA LEU A 144 10.69 9.35 -0.74
C LEU A 144 12.19 9.07 -0.85
N ASP A 145 12.51 8.11 -1.71
CA ASP A 145 13.88 7.92 -2.18
C ASP A 145 14.31 8.99 -3.20
N ASP A 146 15.60 9.32 -3.17
CA ASP A 146 16.19 10.41 -3.91
C ASP A 146 16.20 10.16 -5.44
N GLU A 147 16.18 8.89 -5.88
CA GLU A 147 16.01 8.53 -7.31
C GLU A 147 14.56 8.79 -7.76
N SER A 148 13.58 8.43 -6.93
CA SER A 148 12.16 8.72 -7.15
C SER A 148 11.94 10.22 -7.26
N ILE A 149 12.45 11.02 -6.32
CA ILE A 149 12.37 12.49 -6.39
C ILE A 149 13.01 13.00 -7.68
N LYS A 150 14.22 12.56 -8.01
CA LYS A 150 14.96 13.00 -9.20
C LYS A 150 14.24 12.66 -10.50
N TYR A 151 13.66 11.46 -10.62
CA TYR A 151 12.90 11.02 -11.79
C TYR A 151 11.59 11.80 -11.95
N TRP A 152 10.83 11.93 -10.87
CA TRP A 152 9.49 12.53 -10.88
C TRP A 152 9.51 14.07 -10.88
N SER A 153 10.60 14.70 -10.48
CA SER A 153 10.84 16.14 -10.68
C SER A 153 10.98 16.53 -12.16
N GLN A 154 11.26 15.57 -13.06
CA GLN A 154 11.39 15.87 -14.50
C GLN A 154 10.01 16.09 -15.12
N ARG A 155 9.78 17.30 -15.63
CA ARG A 155 8.51 17.68 -16.30
C ARG A 155 8.12 16.74 -17.44
N SER A 156 9.10 16.22 -18.19
CA SER A 156 8.89 15.22 -19.24
C SER A 156 8.25 13.92 -18.73
N ASN A 157 8.54 13.49 -17.50
CA ASN A 157 7.95 12.28 -16.91
C ASN A 157 6.55 12.56 -16.35
N LEU A 158 6.33 13.71 -15.72
CA LEU A 158 4.99 14.15 -15.28
C LEU A 158 4.01 14.22 -16.46
N GLN A 159 4.45 14.78 -17.59
CA GLN A 159 3.66 14.86 -18.83
C GLN A 159 3.36 13.49 -19.45
N LYS A 160 4.21 12.47 -19.26
CA LYS A 160 3.88 11.08 -19.67
C LYS A 160 2.72 10.52 -18.85
N VAL A 161 2.66 10.78 -17.53
CA VAL A 161 1.53 10.29 -16.71
C VAL A 161 0.24 11.03 -17.03
N SER A 162 0.31 12.36 -17.19
CA SER A 162 -0.87 13.16 -17.54
C SER A 162 -1.57 12.63 -18.80
N LYS A 163 -0.82 12.11 -19.78
CA LYS A 163 -1.35 11.46 -20.99
C LYS A 163 -1.90 10.04 -20.77
N ARG A 164 -1.48 9.34 -19.71
CA ARG A 164 -1.95 7.99 -19.32
C ARG A 164 -3.17 8.04 -18.38
N LEU A 165 -3.55 9.20 -17.86
CA LEU A 165 -4.71 9.34 -16.98
C LEU A 165 -6.04 9.17 -17.75
N PRO A 166 -7.03 8.45 -17.19
CA PRO A 166 -8.36 8.33 -17.80
C PRO A 166 -9.17 9.63 -17.70
N ILE A 167 -8.80 10.53 -16.77
CA ILE A 167 -9.45 11.82 -16.54
C ILE A 167 -8.97 12.88 -17.56
N LYS A 168 -9.84 13.21 -18.51
CA LYS A 168 -9.56 14.23 -19.53
C LYS A 168 -9.47 15.62 -18.89
N GLY A 169 -8.39 16.34 -19.16
CA GLY A 169 -8.20 17.75 -18.76
C GLY A 169 -7.31 17.99 -17.54
N VAL A 170 -6.93 16.95 -16.76
CA VAL A 170 -6.00 17.11 -15.63
C VAL A 170 -4.55 17.04 -16.12
N GLN A 171 -3.84 18.16 -16.02
CA GLN A 171 -2.45 18.29 -16.46
C GLN A 171 -1.47 18.21 -15.30
N ILE A 172 -0.70 17.12 -15.25
CA ILE A 172 0.35 16.97 -14.24
C ILE A 172 1.54 17.86 -14.57
N ASN A 173 1.65 18.95 -13.82
CA ASN A 173 2.59 20.04 -14.07
C ASN A 173 3.78 20.08 -13.11
N SER A 174 3.60 19.59 -11.88
CA SER A 174 4.61 19.54 -10.82
C SER A 174 4.56 18.20 -10.08
N MET A 175 5.55 17.91 -9.24
CA MET A 175 5.54 16.72 -8.41
C MET A 175 4.53 16.81 -7.25
N GLU A 176 4.16 18.03 -6.82
CA GLU A 176 3.05 18.27 -5.90
C GLU A 176 1.69 17.93 -6.55
N ASP A 177 1.54 18.25 -7.84
CA ASP A 177 0.36 17.92 -8.63
C ASP A 177 0.22 16.40 -8.79
N TYR A 178 1.33 15.69 -9.09
CA TYR A 178 1.38 14.22 -9.06
C TYR A 178 0.96 13.66 -7.69
N PHE A 179 1.44 14.24 -6.59
CA PHE A 179 1.05 13.82 -5.23
C PHE A 179 -0.46 13.97 -5.02
N LYS A 180 -1.02 15.14 -5.32
CA LYS A 180 -2.44 15.46 -5.10
C LYS A 180 -3.41 14.69 -5.99
N TYR A 181 -3.12 14.55 -7.28
CA TYR A 181 -4.06 13.98 -8.26
C TYR A 181 -3.82 12.50 -8.60
N ILE A 182 -2.67 11.94 -8.23
CA ILE A 182 -2.33 10.53 -8.53
C ILE A 182 -1.98 9.75 -7.26
N PHE A 183 -1.07 10.27 -6.43
CA PHE A 183 -0.60 9.51 -5.28
C PHE A 183 -1.70 9.33 -4.22
N ILE A 184 -2.38 10.42 -3.83
CA ILE A 184 -3.48 10.40 -2.85
C ILE A 184 -4.68 9.60 -3.37
N PRO A 185 -5.27 9.85 -4.56
CA PRO A 185 -6.48 9.14 -4.99
C PRO A 185 -6.25 7.65 -5.24
N SER A 186 -5.02 7.23 -5.54
CA SER A 186 -4.64 5.82 -5.70
C SER A 186 -4.51 5.04 -4.38
N ARG A 187 -4.54 5.71 -3.23
CA ARG A 187 -4.20 5.12 -1.90
C ARG A 187 -5.17 5.49 -0.78
N SER A 188 -5.86 6.62 -0.91
CA SER A 188 -6.88 7.08 0.03
C SER A 188 -7.95 6.00 0.26
N GLY A 189 -8.21 5.67 1.52
CA GLY A 189 -9.20 4.66 1.91
C GLY A 189 -8.71 3.20 1.86
N HIS A 190 -7.47 2.94 1.44
CA HIS A 190 -6.88 1.60 1.45
C HIS A 190 -5.96 1.40 2.65
N LYS A 191 -6.09 0.24 3.31
CA LYS A 191 -5.19 -0.20 4.38
C LYS A 191 -4.22 -1.26 3.87
N VAL A 192 -3.08 -1.40 4.55
CA VAL A 192 -2.06 -2.41 4.28
C VAL A 192 -1.91 -3.25 5.54
N ASP A 193 -1.84 -4.57 5.35
CA ASP A 193 -1.85 -5.54 6.46
C ASP A 193 -0.56 -6.38 6.50
N GLU A 194 0.04 -6.67 5.33
CA GLU A 194 1.21 -7.53 5.17
C GLU A 194 2.31 -6.84 4.33
N ILE A 195 3.55 -7.30 4.50
CA ILE A 195 4.68 -6.93 3.64
C ILE A 195 5.21 -8.16 2.90
N ARG A 196 5.66 -8.00 1.65
CA ARG A 196 6.26 -9.06 0.82
C ARG A 196 7.68 -8.63 0.45
N TYR A 197 8.67 -9.48 0.68
CA TYR A 197 10.06 -9.16 0.31
C TYR A 197 10.31 -9.40 -1.18
N LEU A 198 11.07 -8.48 -1.79
CA LEU A 198 11.66 -8.66 -3.12
C LEU A 198 13.14 -8.96 -2.98
N THR A 199 13.82 -8.22 -2.10
CA THR A 199 15.21 -8.39 -1.70
C THR A 199 15.32 -7.96 -0.23
N GLU A 200 16.43 -8.24 0.45
CA GLU A 200 16.68 -7.79 1.84
C GLU A 200 16.48 -6.28 2.05
N THR A 201 16.67 -5.50 0.99
CA THR A 201 16.56 -4.04 0.98
C THR A 201 15.32 -3.52 0.26
N SER A 202 14.38 -4.37 -0.18
CA SER A 202 13.20 -3.95 -0.93
C SER A 202 11.97 -4.78 -0.59
N VAL A 203 10.89 -4.10 -0.17
CA VAL A 203 9.61 -4.71 0.21
C VAL A 203 8.44 -4.08 -0.54
N LYS A 204 7.39 -4.88 -0.75
CA LYS A 204 6.06 -4.44 -1.16
C LYS A 204 5.12 -4.46 0.03
N ALA A 205 4.44 -3.37 0.26
CA ALA A 205 3.34 -3.29 1.20
C ALA A 205 2.04 -3.68 0.49
N VAL A 206 1.37 -4.73 0.99
CA VAL A 206 0.18 -5.32 0.36
C VAL A 206 -1.03 -5.32 1.30
N GLN A 207 -2.19 -5.04 0.71
CA GLN A 207 -3.47 -5.35 1.33
C GLN A 207 -3.85 -6.78 0.93
N VAL A 208 -4.18 -7.61 1.91
CA VAL A 208 -4.61 -8.99 1.67
C VAL A 208 -6.13 -9.05 1.75
N LYS A 209 -6.78 -9.34 0.63
CA LYS A 209 -8.24 -9.51 0.59
C LYS A 209 -8.57 -10.92 1.06
N LYS A 210 -9.25 -11.02 2.20
CA LYS A 210 -9.71 -12.26 2.82
C LYS A 210 -11.23 -12.36 2.69
N ASP A 211 -11.72 -13.55 2.37
CA ASP A 211 -13.14 -13.90 2.44
C ASP A 211 -13.62 -14.03 3.88
N GLU A 212 -14.94 -14.15 4.06
CA GLU A 212 -15.58 -14.49 5.35
C GLU A 212 -15.05 -15.82 5.93
N ASP A 213 -14.64 -16.75 5.06
CA ASP A 213 -14.01 -18.04 5.41
C ASP A 213 -12.49 -17.92 5.72
N GLY A 214 -11.93 -16.70 5.72
CA GLY A 214 -10.51 -16.44 5.97
C GLY A 214 -9.55 -16.77 4.81
N THR A 215 -10.04 -17.38 3.73
CA THR A 215 -9.29 -17.65 2.51
C THR A 215 -8.85 -16.36 1.81
N ILE A 216 -7.62 -16.31 1.30
CA ILE A 216 -7.11 -15.15 0.56
C ILE A 216 -7.57 -15.19 -0.90
N GLN A 217 -8.34 -14.20 -1.33
CA GLN A 217 -8.68 -14.00 -2.75
C GLN A 217 -7.55 -13.36 -3.55
N GLY A 218 -6.76 -12.47 -2.92
CA GLY A 218 -5.62 -11.86 -3.59
C GLY A 218 -4.98 -10.68 -2.86
N ASP A 219 -3.75 -10.40 -3.25
CA ASP A 219 -2.88 -9.37 -2.67
C ASP A 219 -2.87 -8.12 -3.58
N THR A 220 -3.18 -6.94 -3.03
CA THR A 220 -3.08 -5.65 -3.76
C THR A 220 -1.89 -4.85 -3.26
N VAL A 221 -0.92 -4.56 -4.14
CA VAL A 221 0.30 -3.81 -3.80
C VAL A 221 0.04 -2.30 -3.85
N TYR A 222 0.25 -1.59 -2.73
CA TYR A 222 0.06 -0.14 -2.66
C TYR A 222 1.36 0.66 -2.57
N TYR A 223 2.39 0.12 -1.94
CA TYR A 223 3.69 0.79 -1.78
C TYR A 223 4.83 -0.18 -2.08
N ASN A 224 5.89 0.34 -2.71
CA ASN A 224 7.19 -0.31 -2.74
C ASN A 224 8.08 0.52 -1.81
N LEU A 225 8.79 -0.11 -0.87
CA LEU A 225 9.75 0.58 0.00
C LEU A 225 11.13 -0.03 -0.20
N ARG A 226 12.15 0.83 -0.20
CA ARG A 226 13.56 0.44 -0.27
C ARG A 226 14.31 0.91 0.98
N LYS A 227 15.14 0.04 1.55
CA LYS A 227 15.96 0.29 2.74
C LYS A 227 17.23 1.02 2.31
N ILE A 228 17.31 2.32 2.61
CA ILE A 228 18.42 3.19 2.24
C ILE A 228 18.99 3.79 3.53
N ASN A 229 20.28 3.60 3.78
CA ASN A 229 20.95 4.03 5.03
C ASN A 229 20.23 3.54 6.31
N GLY A 230 19.68 2.33 6.28
CA GLY A 230 18.93 1.74 7.39
C GLY A 230 17.48 2.24 7.54
N GLN A 231 17.05 3.22 6.75
CA GLN A 231 15.69 3.76 6.76
C GLN A 231 14.87 3.22 5.60
N TRP A 232 13.61 2.85 5.85
CA TRP A 232 12.68 2.47 4.80
C TRP A 232 12.13 3.73 4.11
N LYS A 233 12.48 3.91 2.84
CA LYS A 233 12.00 5.01 1.99
C LYS A 233 11.04 4.48 0.92
N LEU A 234 10.01 5.25 0.62
CA LEU A 234 9.02 5.00 -0.42
C LEU A 234 9.67 5.13 -1.81
N HIS A 235 9.51 4.08 -2.62
CA HIS A 235 9.94 4.03 -4.01
C HIS A 235 8.75 4.11 -4.97
N LEU A 236 8.80 5.10 -5.87
CA LEU A 236 7.80 5.30 -6.92
C LEU A 236 8.26 4.63 -8.22
N PRO A 237 7.48 3.70 -8.80
CA PRO A 237 7.86 3.02 -10.04
C PRO A 237 7.96 4.01 -11.21
N THR A 238 8.91 3.78 -12.12
CA THR A 238 9.10 4.59 -13.34
C THR A 238 8.16 4.16 -14.48
N LEU A 239 8.06 4.98 -15.55
CA LEU A 239 7.06 4.87 -16.63
C LEU A 239 7.51 4.24 -17.94
#